data_AF-D2V8C7-F1
#
_entry.id   AF-D2V8C7-F1
#
_cell.length_a   1.000
_cell.length_b   1.000
_cell.length_c   1.000
_cell.angle_alpha   90.00
_cell.angle_beta   90.00
_cell.angle_gamma   90.00
#
_symmetry.space_group_name_H-M   'P 1'
#
loop_
_entity.id
_entity.type
_entity.pdbx_description
1 polymer ?
#
loop_
_entity_poly.entity_id
_entity_poly.type
_entity_poly.pdbx_seq_one_letter_code
_entity_poly.pdbx_strand_id
1 'polypeptide(L)'
;MDMLRLIEYDPHNFHLLMEDCEARDELLDNEEFMMKVVSCDGRLFEYVSVRLKEYFPLMLEAVKQNGMMIGEMEEEFYTKELVLQAVKEDGQAFPGFGQYDMEIARTAVENNGLALENISASLMTDEIIHLACEENPMARDGGGIDWDSKDDSIAEKILKTVMKEHPESCEYLDNFHLSEEKYFQLTKTALKYSQDLTILDFSRGFTNEEYEELAKYDGDILSMVDAYFHTRRMFYYDRDVILKAVSQNGLALEHASYQDEEIIKAALNQTKFGGNLRYASTLRSDKEVVLAAVNSCGLSLKYADSKLLDDPEIVKAAILNNPFSIRYASKKLRLDLSFARLAKELREADLSRFDTWQDITCMYKKRSRATFDDSESDTDDEDEEEETESDKDELSQPPKQFKVE
;
A
#
# COMPACT_ATOMS: atom_id res chain seq x y z
N MET A 1 1.91 47.12 43.53
CA MET A 1 1.73 46.42 42.25
C MET A 1 0.52 45.53 42.48
N ASP A 2 -0.56 45.71 41.71
CA ASP A 2 -1.78 44.93 41.92
C ASP A 2 -1.43 43.44 41.84
N MET A 3 -1.75 42.66 42.87
CA MET A 3 -1.43 41.22 42.95
C MET A 3 -1.88 40.49 41.68
N LEU A 4 -3.04 40.85 41.13
CA LEU A 4 -3.56 40.34 39.86
C LEU A 4 -2.62 40.58 38.68
N ARG A 5 -1.95 41.73 38.58
CA ARG A 5 -0.99 42.00 37.48
C ARG A 5 0.26 41.12 37.57
N LEU A 6 0.65 40.71 38.77
CA LEU A 6 1.76 39.78 38.95
C LEU A 6 1.35 38.36 38.55
N ILE A 7 0.12 37.97 38.87
CA ILE A 7 -0.46 36.67 38.47
C ILE A 7 -0.64 36.61 36.95
N GLU A 8 -1.17 37.67 36.33
CA GLU A 8 -1.29 37.79 34.87
C GLU A 8 0.07 37.71 34.16
N TYR A 9 1.13 38.22 34.80
CA TYR A 9 2.48 38.20 34.23
C TYR A 9 3.14 36.82 34.34
N ASP A 10 2.98 36.14 35.48
CA ASP A 10 3.52 34.80 35.71
C ASP A 10 2.68 33.99 36.70
N PRO A 11 1.69 33.21 36.19
CA PRO A 11 0.81 32.38 37.00
C PRO A 11 1.55 31.30 37.81
N HIS A 12 2.72 30.83 37.36
CA HIS A 12 3.44 29.73 38.02
C HIS A 12 3.92 30.11 39.43
N ASN A 13 4.15 31.40 39.66
CA ASN A 13 4.58 31.94 40.94
C ASN A 13 3.42 32.25 41.91
N PHE A 14 2.17 31.91 41.55
CA PHE A 14 1.01 32.14 42.40
C PHE A 14 1.19 31.55 43.82
N HIS A 15 1.74 30.35 43.93
CA HIS A 15 2.00 29.71 45.23
C HIS A 15 2.90 30.56 46.15
N LEU A 16 3.94 31.20 45.59
CA LEU A 16 4.84 32.10 46.33
C LEU A 16 4.12 33.39 46.77
N LEU A 17 3.24 33.91 45.92
CA LEU A 17 2.44 35.10 46.25
C LEU A 17 1.47 34.82 47.40
N MET A 18 0.99 33.58 47.52
CA MET A 18 0.05 33.17 48.56
C MET A 18 0.73 32.71 49.85
N GLU A 19 2.00 32.31 49.83
CA GLU A 19 2.73 31.78 51.00
C GLU A 19 2.81 32.79 52.15
N ASP A 20 3.14 34.04 51.84
CA ASP A 20 3.30 35.14 52.82
C ASP A 20 2.08 36.09 52.87
N CYS A 21 0.95 35.71 52.26
CA CYS A 21 -0.23 36.56 52.21
C CYS A 21 -1.08 36.42 53.49
N GLU A 22 -1.16 37.48 54.30
CA GLU A 22 -2.00 37.49 55.51
C GLU A 22 -3.50 37.25 55.23
N ALA A 23 -3.97 37.64 54.05
CA ALA A 23 -5.36 37.46 53.60
C ALA A 23 -5.57 36.21 52.73
N ARG A 24 -4.65 35.24 52.79
CA ARG A 24 -4.67 34.05 51.91
C ARG A 24 -6.01 33.36 51.88
N ASP A 25 -6.53 32.94 53.02
CA ASP A 25 -7.76 32.14 53.08
C ASP A 25 -8.98 32.94 52.58
N GLU A 26 -9.03 34.24 52.87
CA GLU A 26 -10.08 35.14 52.38
C GLU A 26 -10.04 35.31 50.87
N LEU A 27 -8.85 35.39 50.27
CA LEU A 27 -8.66 35.51 48.82
C LEU A 27 -8.97 34.19 48.09
N LEU A 28 -8.53 33.05 48.63
CA LEU A 28 -8.79 31.72 48.04
C LEU A 28 -10.27 31.31 48.12
N ASP A 29 -11.04 31.92 49.03
CA ASP A 29 -12.49 31.77 49.14
C ASP A 29 -13.28 32.92 48.48
N ASN A 30 -12.61 33.83 47.77
CA ASN A 30 -13.27 34.94 47.09
C ASN A 30 -13.57 34.60 45.62
N GLU A 31 -14.86 34.55 45.26
CA GLU A 31 -15.33 34.19 43.92
C GLU A 31 -14.76 35.09 42.81
N GLU A 32 -14.81 36.42 42.98
CA GLU A 32 -14.37 37.37 41.94
C GLU A 32 -12.86 37.31 41.74
N PHE A 33 -12.11 37.18 42.83
CA PHE A 33 -10.67 37.06 42.79
C PHE A 33 -10.25 35.74 42.14
N MET A 34 -10.79 34.61 42.62
CA MET A 34 -10.43 33.30 42.08
C MET A 34 -10.87 33.11 40.63
N MET A 35 -11.97 33.73 40.20
CA MET A 35 -12.35 33.75 38.78
C MET A 35 -11.27 34.40 37.91
N LYS A 36 -10.73 35.55 38.33
CA LYS A 36 -9.64 36.22 37.59
C LYS A 36 -8.35 35.40 37.60
N VAL A 37 -8.03 34.79 38.74
CA VAL A 37 -6.85 33.93 38.88
C VAL A 37 -6.93 32.71 37.98
N VAL A 38 -8.04 31.96 38.05
CA VAL A 38 -8.26 30.76 37.23
C VAL A 38 -8.33 31.10 35.74
N SER A 39 -8.89 32.26 35.37
CA SER A 39 -8.90 32.71 33.97
C SER A 39 -7.50 33.00 33.39
N CYS A 40 -6.47 33.16 34.24
CA CYS A 40 -5.08 33.28 33.80
C CYS A 40 -4.44 31.91 33.55
N ASP A 41 -4.77 30.92 34.38
CA ASP A 41 -4.26 29.55 34.28
C ASP A 41 -5.20 28.61 35.06
N GLY A 42 -5.81 27.66 34.35
CA GLY A 42 -6.77 26.71 34.93
C GLY A 42 -6.18 25.86 36.06
N ARG A 43 -4.87 25.62 36.07
CA ARG A 43 -4.17 24.83 37.11
C ARG A 43 -4.25 25.47 38.49
N LEU A 44 -4.47 26.79 38.55
CA LEU A 44 -4.60 27.51 39.82
C LEU A 44 -5.92 27.18 40.56
N PHE A 45 -6.83 26.44 39.92
CA PHE A 45 -8.01 25.88 40.57
C PHE A 45 -7.65 24.94 41.74
N GLU A 46 -6.47 24.33 41.75
CA GLU A 46 -5.99 23.48 42.85
C GLU A 46 -6.03 24.21 44.22
N TYR A 47 -5.72 25.52 44.22
CA TYR A 47 -5.62 26.36 45.42
C TYR A 47 -6.96 26.90 45.91
N VAL A 48 -8.04 26.73 45.15
CA VAL A 48 -9.38 27.23 45.48
C VAL A 48 -9.87 26.61 46.80
N SER A 49 -10.62 27.38 47.59
CA SER A 49 -11.25 26.87 48.82
C SER A 49 -12.18 25.68 48.52
N VAL A 50 -12.37 24.78 49.50
CA VAL A 50 -13.28 23.62 49.34
C VAL A 50 -14.68 24.07 48.90
N ARG A 51 -15.18 25.17 49.48
CA ARG A 51 -16.50 25.74 49.13
C ARG A 51 -16.59 26.15 47.65
N LEU A 52 -15.53 26.75 47.11
CA LEU A 52 -15.52 27.23 45.73
C LEU A 52 -15.14 26.16 44.71
N LYS A 53 -14.59 25.01 45.14
CA LYS A 53 -14.37 23.86 44.25
C LYS A 53 -15.69 23.28 43.73
N GLU A 54 -16.78 23.42 44.49
CA GLU A 54 -18.14 23.02 44.09
C GLU A 54 -18.85 24.09 43.22
N TYR A 55 -18.21 25.24 42.97
CA TYR A 55 -18.83 26.35 42.25
C TYR A 55 -18.70 26.19 40.73
N PHE A 56 -19.79 25.78 40.08
CA PHE A 56 -19.83 25.42 38.66
C PHE A 56 -19.22 26.45 37.68
N PRO A 57 -19.49 27.77 37.79
CA PRO A 57 -18.86 28.74 36.88
C PRO A 57 -17.33 28.77 36.96
N LEU A 58 -16.77 28.53 38.15
CA LEU A 58 -15.32 28.49 38.35
C LEU A 58 -14.73 27.17 37.84
N MET A 59 -15.41 26.04 38.05
CA MET A 59 -15.06 24.77 37.42
C MET A 59 -15.04 24.90 35.89
N LEU A 60 -16.10 25.47 35.32
CA LEU A 60 -16.20 25.67 33.87
C LEU A 60 -15.09 26.58 33.35
N GLU A 61 -14.73 27.63 34.08
CA GLU A 61 -13.61 28.50 33.69
C GLU A 61 -12.27 27.77 33.78
N ALA A 62 -12.02 26.97 34.81
CA ALA A 62 -10.80 26.17 34.93
C ALA A 62 -10.64 25.20 33.74
N VAL A 63 -11.72 24.50 33.39
CA VAL A 63 -11.76 23.56 32.28
C VAL A 63 -11.58 24.26 30.93
N LYS A 64 -12.12 25.47 30.75
CA LYS A 64 -11.91 26.27 29.53
C LYS A 64 -10.44 26.63 29.30
N GLN A 65 -9.69 26.85 30.38
CA GLN A 65 -8.27 27.20 30.30
C GLN A 65 -7.37 25.96 30.16
N ASN A 66 -7.83 24.81 30.66
CA ASN A 66 -7.14 23.53 30.55
C ASN A 66 -8.14 22.38 30.72
N GLY A 67 -8.47 21.69 29.63
CA GLY A 67 -9.47 20.61 29.62
C GLY A 67 -9.17 19.51 30.64
N MET A 68 -7.90 19.20 30.87
CA MET A 68 -7.46 18.16 31.82
C MET A 68 -7.79 18.48 33.28
N MET A 69 -8.13 19.73 33.61
CA MET A 69 -8.58 20.11 34.96
C MET A 69 -9.84 19.39 35.40
N ILE A 70 -10.62 18.82 34.48
CA ILE A 70 -11.78 18.01 34.82
C ILE A 70 -11.39 16.86 35.76
N GLY A 71 -10.20 16.27 35.60
CA GLY A 71 -9.71 15.17 36.45
C GLY A 71 -9.42 15.54 37.91
N GLU A 72 -9.31 16.83 38.23
CA GLU A 72 -9.15 17.34 39.60
C GLU A 72 -10.50 17.59 40.30
N MET A 73 -11.61 17.37 39.59
CA MET A 73 -12.96 17.64 40.07
C MET A 73 -13.65 16.34 40.50
N GLU A 74 -14.58 16.45 41.45
CA GLU A 74 -15.35 15.28 41.88
C GLU A 74 -16.35 14.86 40.80
N GLU A 75 -16.45 13.55 40.58
CA GLU A 75 -17.25 12.94 39.51
C GLU A 75 -18.74 13.34 39.55
N GLU A 76 -19.27 13.66 40.72
CA GLU A 76 -20.66 14.08 40.91
C GLU A 76 -21.00 15.40 40.18
N PHE A 77 -19.99 16.20 39.83
CA PHE A 77 -20.15 17.47 39.11
C PHE A 77 -20.00 17.34 37.59
N TYR A 78 -19.80 16.13 37.06
CA TYR A 78 -19.59 15.91 35.63
C TYR A 78 -20.90 16.05 34.84
N THR A 79 -21.29 17.30 34.59
CA THR A 79 -22.41 17.62 33.71
C THR A 79 -22.00 17.48 32.25
N LYS A 80 -22.98 17.24 31.36
CA LYS A 80 -22.76 17.25 29.90
C LYS A 80 -22.05 18.52 29.44
N GLU A 81 -22.43 19.68 29.98
CA GLU A 81 -21.82 20.97 29.61
C GLU A 81 -20.33 21.04 29.99
N LEU A 82 -19.98 20.63 31.21
CA LEU A 82 -18.61 20.66 31.70
C LEU A 82 -17.72 19.68 30.94
N VAL A 83 -18.19 18.43 30.78
CA VAL A 83 -17.44 17.40 30.04
C VAL A 83 -17.28 17.79 28.58
N LEU A 84 -18.34 18.32 27.94
CA LEU A 84 -18.26 18.79 26.56
C LEU A 84 -17.26 19.95 26.40
N GLN A 85 -17.19 20.85 27.38
CA GLN A 85 -16.20 21.92 27.37
C GLN A 85 -14.78 21.39 27.56
N ALA A 86 -14.59 20.39 28.41
CA ALA A 86 -13.29 19.75 28.64
C ALA A 86 -12.76 19.10 27.36
N VAL A 87 -13.57 18.24 26.73
CA VAL A 87 -13.17 17.53 25.51
C VAL A 87 -13.03 18.42 24.28
N LYS A 88 -13.67 19.60 24.28
CA LYS A 88 -13.47 20.63 23.25
C LYS A 88 -12.10 21.31 23.37
N GLU A 89 -11.59 21.43 24.59
CA GLU A 89 -10.28 22.02 24.80
C GLU A 89 -9.16 20.98 24.69
N ASP A 90 -9.35 19.81 25.30
CA ASP A 90 -8.44 18.67 25.15
C ASP A 90 -9.24 17.38 25.01
N GLY A 91 -9.19 16.75 23.85
CA GLY A 91 -9.91 15.50 23.60
C GLY A 91 -9.55 14.38 24.58
N GLN A 92 -8.32 14.37 25.14
CA GLN A 92 -7.92 13.39 26.17
C GLN A 92 -8.59 13.62 27.53
N ALA A 93 -9.19 14.79 27.74
CA ALA A 93 -9.98 15.06 28.94
C ALA A 93 -11.31 14.28 29.00
N PHE A 94 -11.59 13.41 28.01
CA PHE A 94 -12.76 12.53 28.04
C PHE A 94 -12.70 11.62 29.28
N PRO A 95 -13.68 11.69 30.20
CA PRO A 95 -13.67 10.84 31.37
C PRO A 95 -13.92 9.38 31.00
N GLY A 96 -13.02 8.49 31.39
CA GLY A 96 -13.13 7.04 31.13
C GLY A 96 -14.25 6.31 31.90
N PHE A 97 -15.06 7.03 32.67
CA PHE A 97 -16.12 6.49 33.53
C PHE A 97 -17.42 7.29 33.34
N GLY A 98 -18.58 6.63 33.52
CA GLY A 98 -19.89 7.27 33.37
C GLY A 98 -20.63 6.90 32.08
N GLN A 99 -21.86 7.39 31.94
CA GLN A 99 -22.69 7.17 30.75
C GLN A 99 -22.79 8.47 29.95
N TYR A 100 -21.93 8.59 28.93
CA TYR A 100 -21.93 9.72 28.01
C TYR A 100 -22.65 9.39 26.71
N ASP A 101 -23.00 10.44 25.96
CA ASP A 101 -23.63 10.30 24.66
C ASP A 101 -22.61 10.38 23.51
N MET A 102 -23.10 10.09 22.30
CA MET A 102 -22.30 10.13 21.08
C MET A 102 -21.72 11.51 20.78
N GLU A 103 -22.36 12.60 21.24
CA GLU A 103 -21.91 13.96 20.98
C GLU A 103 -20.58 14.25 21.68
N ILE A 104 -20.46 13.87 22.96
CA ILE A 104 -19.22 14.04 23.72
C ILE A 104 -18.12 13.15 23.14
N ALA A 105 -18.41 11.87 22.87
CA ALA A 105 -17.43 10.94 22.30
C ALA A 105 -16.90 11.41 20.95
N ARG A 106 -17.78 11.86 20.07
CA ARG A 106 -17.43 12.43 18.76
C ARG A 106 -16.56 13.67 18.91
N THR A 107 -16.95 14.60 19.79
CA THR A 107 -16.21 15.84 20.01
C THR A 107 -14.80 15.58 20.57
N ALA A 108 -14.66 14.61 21.48
CA ALA A 108 -13.35 14.25 22.03
C ALA A 108 -12.41 13.73 20.95
N VAL A 109 -12.90 12.81 20.12
CA VAL A 109 -12.13 12.22 19.03
C VAL A 109 -11.81 13.22 17.92
N GLU A 110 -12.72 14.15 17.62
CA GLU A 110 -12.47 15.22 16.65
C GLU A 110 -11.37 16.19 17.08
N ASN A 111 -11.13 16.35 18.39
CA ASN A 111 -10.07 17.22 18.91
C ASN A 111 -8.79 16.46 19.27
N ASN A 112 -8.88 15.15 19.51
CA ASN A 112 -7.73 14.27 19.70
C ASN A 112 -8.14 12.80 19.47
N GLY A 113 -7.68 12.19 18.38
CA GLY A 113 -7.98 10.81 18.00
C GLY A 113 -7.53 9.77 19.04
N LEU A 114 -6.56 10.10 19.90
CA LEU A 114 -6.14 9.23 21.02
C LEU A 114 -7.19 9.16 22.14
N ALA A 115 -8.17 10.07 22.17
CA ALA A 115 -9.31 10.00 23.08
C ALA A 115 -10.11 8.70 22.92
N LEU A 116 -9.96 8.00 21.78
CA LEU A 116 -10.53 6.68 21.55
C LEU A 116 -10.11 5.65 22.62
N GLU A 117 -8.98 5.85 23.31
CA GLU A 117 -8.57 5.04 24.46
C GLU A 117 -9.61 5.04 25.59
N ASN A 118 -10.15 6.22 25.92
CA ASN A 118 -11.04 6.44 27.07
C ASN A 118 -12.52 6.24 26.74
N ILE A 119 -12.89 6.05 25.47
CA ILE A 119 -14.28 5.88 25.07
C ILE A 119 -14.80 4.48 25.42
N SER A 120 -15.95 4.44 26.10
CA SER A 120 -16.63 3.20 26.46
C SER A 120 -17.06 2.37 25.23
N ALA A 121 -17.08 1.04 25.40
CA ALA A 121 -17.47 0.07 24.36
C ALA A 121 -18.83 0.38 23.68
N SER A 122 -19.79 0.91 24.45
CA SER A 122 -21.13 1.24 23.97
C SER A 122 -21.17 2.38 22.95
N LEU A 123 -20.19 3.28 22.99
CA LEU A 123 -20.09 4.43 22.09
C LEU A 123 -19.10 4.18 20.94
N MET A 124 -18.44 3.03 20.95
CA MET A 124 -17.41 2.65 19.99
C MET A 124 -18.02 2.12 18.69
N THR A 125 -18.60 3.04 17.92
CA THR A 125 -19.16 2.81 16.59
C THR A 125 -18.09 2.89 15.51
N ASP A 126 -18.38 2.36 14.32
CA ASP A 126 -17.47 2.46 13.17
C ASP A 126 -17.18 3.94 12.82
N GLU A 127 -18.17 4.83 12.96
CA GLU A 127 -18.02 6.28 12.76
C GLU A 127 -16.98 6.91 13.71
N ILE A 128 -17.01 6.55 15.00
CA ILE A 128 -16.07 7.10 15.99
C ILE A 128 -14.65 6.60 15.73
N ILE A 129 -14.51 5.32 15.37
CA ILE A 129 -13.22 4.72 15.04
C ILE A 129 -12.64 5.39 13.78
N HIS A 130 -13.47 5.59 12.75
CA HIS A 130 -13.09 6.27 11.53
C HIS A 130 -12.56 7.67 11.80
N LEU A 131 -13.34 8.47 12.55
CA LEU A 131 -12.96 9.84 12.91
C LEU A 131 -11.63 9.89 13.68
N ALA A 132 -11.41 8.96 14.61
CA ALA A 132 -10.18 8.89 15.38
C ALA A 132 -8.96 8.60 14.50
N CYS A 133 -9.12 7.67 13.56
CA CYS A 133 -8.05 7.30 12.65
C CYS A 133 -7.75 8.41 11.64
N GLU A 134 -8.76 9.16 11.19
CA GLU A 134 -8.58 10.31 10.30
C GLU A 134 -7.94 11.51 10.99
N GLU A 135 -8.29 11.77 12.25
CA GLU A 135 -7.70 12.85 13.04
C GLU A 135 -6.25 12.53 13.42
N ASN A 136 -5.99 11.33 13.94
CA ASN A 136 -4.68 10.92 14.39
C ASN A 136 -4.25 9.57 13.77
N PRO A 137 -3.27 9.57 12.84
CA PRO A 137 -2.72 8.33 12.29
C PRO A 137 -2.18 7.38 13.35
N MET A 138 -1.66 7.87 14.48
CA MET A 138 -1.15 7.01 15.57
C MET A 138 -2.27 6.17 16.23
N ALA A 139 -3.54 6.59 16.10
CA ALA A 139 -4.67 5.78 16.52
C ALA A 139 -4.82 4.49 15.69
N ARG A 140 -4.27 4.47 14.46
CA ARG A 140 -4.23 3.31 13.56
C ARG A 140 -3.14 2.31 13.96
N ASP A 141 -2.01 2.81 14.47
CA ASP A 141 -0.77 2.04 14.65
C ASP A 141 -0.64 1.40 16.05
N GLY A 142 -1.63 1.68 16.91
CA GLY A 142 -1.56 1.37 18.34
C GLY A 142 -0.58 2.24 19.13
N GLY A 143 0.03 3.24 18.47
CA GLY A 143 0.93 4.20 19.10
C GLY A 143 0.19 5.14 20.03
N GLY A 144 0.10 4.75 21.30
CA GLY A 144 -0.48 5.59 22.37
C GLY A 144 -1.90 5.23 22.77
N ILE A 145 -2.53 4.24 22.13
CA ILE A 145 -3.75 3.60 22.63
C ILE A 145 -3.34 2.21 23.09
N ASP A 146 -3.44 1.92 24.39
CA ASP A 146 -3.15 0.58 24.90
C ASP A 146 -4.28 -0.40 24.52
N TRP A 147 -4.21 -0.88 23.28
CA TRP A 147 -5.15 -1.85 22.74
C TRP A 147 -5.11 -3.20 23.45
N ASP A 148 -3.96 -3.56 24.05
CA ASP A 148 -3.77 -4.81 24.79
C ASP A 148 -4.46 -4.77 26.17
N SER A 149 -4.63 -3.58 26.76
CA SER A 149 -5.38 -3.41 28.02
C SER A 149 -6.90 -3.42 27.85
N LYS A 150 -7.40 -3.19 26.63
CA LYS A 150 -8.83 -3.23 26.33
C LYS A 150 -9.32 -4.68 26.31
N ASP A 151 -10.62 -4.86 26.55
CA ASP A 151 -11.28 -6.15 26.31
C ASP A 151 -10.96 -6.61 24.88
N ASP A 152 -10.35 -7.79 24.75
CA ASP A 152 -10.02 -8.47 23.49
C ASP A 152 -11.11 -8.32 22.43
N SER A 153 -12.39 -8.40 22.84
CA SER A 153 -13.52 -8.30 21.91
C SER A 153 -13.68 -6.90 21.32
N ILE A 154 -13.34 -5.86 22.08
CA ILE A 154 -13.45 -4.47 21.65
C ILE A 154 -12.25 -4.10 20.79
N ALA A 155 -11.03 -4.46 21.24
CA ALA A 155 -9.81 -4.26 20.46
C ALA A 155 -9.92 -4.92 19.08
N GLU A 156 -10.41 -6.17 19.02
CA GLU A 156 -10.62 -6.87 17.75
C GLU A 156 -11.65 -6.18 16.85
N LYS A 157 -12.74 -5.63 17.41
CA LYS A 157 -13.73 -4.88 16.62
C LYS A 157 -13.09 -3.66 15.98
N ILE A 158 -12.24 -2.94 16.72
CA ILE A 158 -11.61 -1.72 16.24
C ILE A 158 -10.58 -2.03 15.18
N LEU A 159 -9.67 -2.98 15.44
CA LEU A 159 -8.71 -3.43 14.44
C LEU A 159 -9.42 -3.87 13.15
N LYS A 160 -10.54 -4.60 13.24
CA LYS A 160 -11.34 -4.94 12.06
C LYS A 160 -11.88 -3.73 11.32
N THR A 161 -12.29 -2.67 12.01
CA THR A 161 -12.75 -1.43 11.36
C THR A 161 -11.58 -0.67 10.75
N VAL A 162 -10.46 -0.54 11.47
CA VAL A 162 -9.21 0.05 10.94
C VAL A 162 -8.76 -0.67 9.68
N MET A 163 -8.69 -2.01 9.66
CA MET A 163 -8.29 -2.76 8.46
C MET A 163 -9.23 -2.56 7.26
N LYS A 164 -10.50 -2.16 7.47
CA LYS A 164 -11.44 -1.89 6.37
C LYS A 164 -11.26 -0.51 5.77
N GLU A 165 -10.99 0.48 6.62
CA GLU A 165 -10.93 1.90 6.24
C GLU A 165 -9.52 2.36 5.92
N HIS A 166 -8.53 1.78 6.61
CA HIS A 166 -7.10 2.02 6.52
C HIS A 166 -6.33 0.69 6.43
N PRO A 167 -6.44 -0.04 5.30
CA PRO A 167 -5.74 -1.32 5.12
C PRO A 167 -4.22 -1.23 5.30
N GLU A 168 -3.60 -0.09 4.99
CA GLU A 168 -2.16 0.15 5.15
C GLU A 168 -1.68 -0.09 6.58
N SER A 169 -2.57 0.12 7.56
CA SER A 169 -2.28 -0.09 8.98
C SER A 169 -2.00 -1.55 9.34
N CYS A 170 -2.18 -2.48 8.39
CA CYS A 170 -1.79 -3.88 8.54
C CYS A 170 -0.31 -4.03 8.93
N GLU A 171 0.57 -3.10 8.53
CA GLU A 171 2.00 -3.11 8.90
C GLU A 171 2.25 -3.00 10.42
N TYR A 172 1.29 -2.44 11.17
CA TYR A 172 1.42 -2.24 12.61
C TYR A 172 0.85 -3.40 13.43
N LEU A 173 0.27 -4.44 12.80
CA LEU A 173 -0.31 -5.57 13.53
C LEU A 173 0.73 -6.32 14.40
N ASP A 174 2.01 -6.21 14.07
CA ASP A 174 3.10 -6.79 14.87
C ASP A 174 3.33 -6.07 16.21
N ASN A 175 2.80 -4.86 16.39
CA ASN A 175 2.84 -4.15 17.67
C ASN A 175 1.88 -4.76 18.71
N PHE A 176 0.98 -5.65 18.28
CA PHE A 176 -0.09 -6.21 19.10
C PHE A 176 0.19 -7.67 19.49
N HIS A 177 -0.22 -8.07 20.69
CA HIS A 177 -0.08 -9.45 21.16
C HIS A 177 -1.18 -10.39 20.59
N LEU A 178 -1.27 -10.49 19.26
CA LEU A 178 -2.26 -11.30 18.56
C LEU A 178 -1.83 -12.76 18.42
N SER A 179 -2.81 -13.67 18.41
CA SER A 179 -2.59 -15.04 17.93
C SER A 179 -2.39 -15.04 16.42
N GLU A 180 -1.65 -16.03 15.89
CA GLU A 180 -1.44 -16.18 14.43
C GLU A 180 -2.76 -16.19 13.66
N GLU A 181 -3.79 -16.88 14.19
CA GLU A 181 -5.12 -16.91 13.57
C GLU A 181 -5.75 -15.52 13.51
N LYS A 182 -5.73 -14.74 14.60
CA LYS A 182 -6.31 -13.40 14.62
C LYS A 182 -5.57 -12.45 13.69
N TYR A 183 -4.23 -12.49 13.71
CA TYR A 183 -3.38 -11.72 12.81
C TYR A 183 -3.78 -11.97 11.36
N PHE A 184 -3.79 -13.23 10.93
CA PHE A 184 -4.09 -13.56 9.54
C PHE A 184 -5.52 -13.20 9.12
N GLN A 185 -6.51 -13.28 10.03
CA GLN A 185 -7.88 -12.80 9.72
C GLN A 185 -7.94 -11.29 9.52
N LEU A 186 -7.20 -10.51 10.31
CA LEU A 186 -7.09 -9.06 10.13
C LEU A 186 -6.35 -8.72 8.83
N THR A 187 -5.25 -9.42 8.54
CA THR A 187 -4.52 -9.31 7.27
C THR A 187 -5.44 -9.55 6.07
N LYS A 188 -6.22 -10.64 6.07
CA LYS A 188 -7.20 -10.89 4.99
C LYS A 188 -8.28 -9.81 4.89
N THR A 189 -8.65 -9.20 6.02
CA THR A 189 -9.58 -8.07 6.02
C THR A 189 -8.93 -6.88 5.33
N ALA A 190 -7.69 -6.51 5.68
CA ALA A 190 -6.97 -5.44 5.00
C ALA A 190 -6.86 -5.69 3.49
N LEU A 191 -6.40 -6.88 3.08
CA LEU A 191 -6.24 -7.26 1.67
C LEU A 191 -7.53 -7.23 0.87
N LYS A 192 -8.66 -7.57 1.50
CA LYS A 192 -9.97 -7.50 0.86
C LYS A 192 -10.33 -6.07 0.46
N TYR A 193 -9.91 -5.08 1.25
CA TYR A 193 -10.24 -3.67 1.03
C TYR A 193 -9.14 -2.93 0.26
N SER A 194 -7.86 -3.27 0.45
CA SER A 194 -6.75 -2.70 -0.33
C SER A 194 -6.65 -3.27 -1.74
N GLN A 195 -6.87 -4.58 -1.89
CA GLN A 195 -6.48 -5.37 -3.07
C GLN A 195 -4.99 -5.23 -3.41
N ASP A 196 -4.16 -4.98 -2.41
CA ASP A 196 -2.73 -4.70 -2.54
C ASP A 196 -1.95 -5.54 -1.52
N LEU A 197 -1.09 -6.44 -1.99
CA LEU A 197 -0.22 -7.27 -1.14
C LEU A 197 1.00 -6.50 -0.60
N THR A 198 1.32 -5.32 -1.14
CA THR A 198 2.51 -4.55 -0.72
C THR A 198 2.40 -3.98 0.69
N ILE A 199 1.19 -3.94 1.26
CA ILE A 199 0.92 -3.54 2.65
C ILE A 199 1.37 -4.60 3.67
N LEU A 200 1.77 -5.78 3.23
CA LEU A 200 2.13 -6.89 4.10
C LEU A 200 3.61 -6.87 4.45
N ASP A 201 3.92 -7.09 5.74
CA ASP A 201 5.28 -7.47 6.13
C ASP A 201 5.48 -8.99 5.99
N PHE A 202 6.26 -9.39 4.99
CA PHE A 202 6.62 -10.79 4.74
C PHE A 202 7.74 -11.30 5.68
N SER A 203 8.35 -10.44 6.50
CA SER A 203 9.46 -10.81 7.39
C SER A 203 9.07 -11.84 8.45
N ARG A 204 7.80 -11.83 8.88
CA ARG A 204 7.21 -12.77 9.85
C ARG A 204 7.19 -14.22 9.32
N GLY A 205 6.99 -14.36 8.00
CA GLY A 205 6.74 -15.63 7.32
C GLY A 205 5.32 -16.17 7.56
N PHE A 206 4.66 -16.59 6.49
CA PHE A 206 3.32 -17.20 6.53
C PHE A 206 3.39 -18.73 6.36
N THR A 207 2.32 -19.47 6.67
CA THR A 207 2.24 -20.92 6.36
C THR A 207 1.92 -21.16 4.87
N ASN A 208 2.05 -22.42 4.40
CA ASN A 208 1.74 -22.76 3.00
C ASN A 208 0.26 -22.45 2.70
N GLU A 209 -0.64 -22.79 3.63
CA GLU A 209 -2.08 -22.54 3.49
C GLU A 209 -2.39 -21.04 3.46
N GLU A 210 -1.67 -20.24 4.25
CA GLU A 210 -1.80 -18.79 4.25
C GLU A 210 -1.30 -18.19 2.92
N TYR A 211 -0.14 -18.62 2.43
CA TYR A 211 0.35 -18.20 1.11
C TYR A 211 -0.59 -18.60 -0.03
N GLU A 212 -1.19 -19.79 0.02
CA GLU A 212 -2.20 -20.21 -0.98
C GLU A 212 -3.43 -19.28 -0.95
N GLU A 213 -3.85 -18.85 0.24
CA GLU A 213 -4.93 -17.89 0.39
C GLU A 213 -4.53 -16.49 -0.12
N LEU A 214 -3.33 -16.01 0.22
CA LEU A 214 -2.81 -14.72 -0.24
C LEU A 214 -2.64 -14.68 -1.76
N ALA A 215 -2.21 -15.79 -2.38
CA ALA A 215 -2.11 -15.95 -3.83
C ALA A 215 -3.44 -15.77 -4.57
N LYS A 216 -4.59 -15.78 -3.87
CA LYS A 216 -5.90 -15.48 -4.47
C LYS A 216 -6.10 -13.99 -4.74
N TYR A 217 -5.41 -13.13 -3.99
CA TYR A 217 -5.54 -11.68 -4.09
C TYR A 217 -4.65 -11.13 -5.20
N ASP A 218 -3.40 -11.58 -5.25
CA ASP A 218 -2.44 -11.20 -6.29
C ASP A 218 -1.46 -12.36 -6.55
N GLY A 219 -1.32 -12.69 -7.85
CA GLY A 219 -0.46 -13.76 -8.33
C GLY A 219 1.02 -13.41 -8.26
N ASP A 220 1.38 -12.13 -8.09
CA ASP A 220 2.76 -11.67 -7.95
C ASP A 220 3.36 -11.96 -6.57
N ILE A 221 2.62 -12.64 -5.69
CA ILE A 221 3.12 -13.07 -4.38
C ILE A 221 4.44 -13.85 -4.48
N LEU A 222 4.67 -14.61 -5.56
CA LEU A 222 5.93 -15.33 -5.75
C LEU A 222 7.12 -14.39 -5.96
N SER A 223 6.94 -13.24 -6.63
CA SER A 223 8.01 -12.26 -6.85
C SER A 223 8.28 -11.45 -5.58
N MET A 224 7.24 -11.13 -4.81
CA MET A 224 7.37 -10.40 -3.54
C MET A 224 8.14 -11.22 -2.52
N VAL A 225 7.87 -12.52 -2.42
CA VAL A 225 8.59 -13.42 -1.51
C VAL A 225 10.07 -13.58 -1.92
N ASP A 226 10.39 -13.55 -3.21
CA ASP A 226 11.76 -13.59 -3.74
C ASP A 226 12.58 -12.36 -3.31
N ALA A 227 11.94 -11.18 -3.26
CA ALA A 227 12.59 -9.92 -2.92
C ALA A 227 12.97 -9.78 -1.43
N TYR A 228 12.29 -10.46 -0.50
CA TYR A 228 12.30 -10.15 0.94
C TYR A 228 13.13 -11.06 1.86
N PHE A 229 13.95 -12.00 1.36
CA PHE A 229 15.13 -12.64 2.01
C PHE A 229 15.23 -14.17 1.86
N HIS A 230 16.49 -14.63 1.92
CA HIS A 230 17.02 -16.01 2.07
C HIS A 230 16.55 -16.79 3.33
N THR A 231 15.46 -16.38 3.99
CA THR A 231 14.97 -17.00 5.22
C THR A 231 13.82 -17.95 4.92
N ARG A 232 14.14 -19.25 5.02
CA ARG A 232 13.28 -20.44 4.86
C ARG A 232 12.91 -20.79 3.42
N ARG A 233 13.86 -21.51 2.81
CA ARG A 233 13.77 -22.45 1.68
C ARG A 233 12.54 -23.41 1.65
N MET A 234 11.50 -23.29 2.48
CA MET A 234 10.40 -24.29 2.53
C MET A 234 9.23 -23.97 1.59
N PHE A 235 8.87 -22.70 1.38
CA PHE A 235 7.66 -22.31 0.62
C PHE A 235 7.86 -22.25 -0.89
N TYR A 236 9.09 -22.03 -1.35
CA TYR A 236 9.43 -22.04 -2.78
C TYR A 236 8.97 -23.31 -3.48
N TYR A 237 8.80 -24.40 -2.75
CA TYR A 237 8.53 -25.73 -3.30
C TYR A 237 7.08 -26.18 -3.17
N ASP A 238 6.19 -25.41 -2.52
CA ASP A 238 4.80 -25.84 -2.41
C ASP A 238 4.10 -25.71 -3.76
N ARG A 239 3.75 -26.86 -4.30
CA ARG A 239 3.13 -26.99 -5.62
C ARG A 239 1.80 -26.25 -5.69
N ASP A 240 0.99 -26.29 -4.63
CA ASP A 240 -0.36 -25.75 -4.64
C ASP A 240 -0.32 -24.22 -4.55
N VAL A 241 0.63 -23.66 -3.79
CA VAL A 241 0.92 -22.21 -3.78
C VAL A 241 1.36 -21.73 -5.17
N ILE A 242 2.32 -22.42 -5.80
CA ILE A 242 2.78 -22.07 -7.16
C ILE A 242 1.62 -22.14 -8.14
N LEU A 243 0.87 -23.25 -8.14
CA LEU A 243 -0.25 -23.45 -9.05
C LEU A 243 -1.30 -22.34 -8.87
N LYS A 244 -1.57 -21.93 -7.64
CA LYS A 244 -2.54 -20.87 -7.36
C LYS A 244 -2.06 -19.50 -7.86
N ALA A 245 -0.81 -19.15 -7.57
CA ALA A 245 -0.20 -17.89 -8.02
C ALA A 245 -0.17 -17.78 -9.55
N VAL A 246 0.30 -18.82 -10.26
CA VAL A 246 0.31 -18.81 -11.73
C VAL A 246 -1.09 -18.83 -12.35
N SER A 247 -2.05 -19.43 -11.63
CA SER A 247 -3.46 -19.42 -12.01
C SER A 247 -4.13 -18.07 -11.76
N GLN A 248 -3.47 -17.10 -11.12
CA GLN A 248 -3.93 -15.71 -11.06
C GLN A 248 -3.10 -14.82 -11.99
N ASN A 249 -1.78 -14.92 -11.95
CA ASN A 249 -0.87 -14.25 -12.87
C ASN A 249 0.12 -15.24 -13.48
N GLY A 250 -0.04 -15.56 -14.77
CA GLY A 250 0.86 -16.51 -15.43
C GLY A 250 2.33 -16.05 -15.51
N LEU A 251 2.62 -14.75 -15.37
CA LEU A 251 4.00 -14.25 -15.31
C LEU A 251 4.73 -14.69 -14.04
N ALA A 252 4.00 -15.04 -12.97
CA ALA A 252 4.56 -15.57 -11.74
C ALA A 252 5.35 -16.88 -11.95
N LEU A 253 5.18 -17.54 -13.11
CA LEU A 253 5.98 -18.70 -13.53
C LEU A 253 7.48 -18.42 -13.56
N GLU A 254 7.90 -17.16 -13.76
CA GLU A 254 9.30 -16.73 -13.70
C GLU A 254 9.96 -17.04 -12.34
N HIS A 255 9.20 -16.87 -11.25
CA HIS A 255 9.67 -17.04 -9.88
C HIS A 255 9.36 -18.45 -9.32
N ALA A 256 8.74 -19.32 -10.10
CA ALA A 256 8.41 -20.67 -9.66
C ALA A 256 9.68 -21.54 -9.54
N SER A 257 9.94 -22.11 -8.35
CA SER A 257 11.10 -23.02 -8.18
C SER A 257 10.95 -24.36 -8.89
N TYR A 258 9.70 -24.76 -9.12
CA TYR A 258 9.31 -26.04 -9.68
C TYR A 258 8.22 -25.80 -10.71
N GLN A 259 8.33 -26.52 -11.83
CA GLN A 259 7.38 -26.45 -12.93
C GLN A 259 7.01 -27.87 -13.32
N ASP A 260 5.74 -28.21 -13.19
CA ASP A 260 5.17 -29.37 -13.86
C ASP A 260 4.28 -28.96 -15.03
N GLU A 261 3.78 -29.96 -15.73
CA GLU A 261 2.93 -29.75 -16.90
C GLU A 261 1.64 -28.98 -16.56
N GLU A 262 1.06 -29.18 -15.38
CA GLU A 262 -0.17 -28.51 -14.96
C GLU A 262 0.08 -27.04 -14.64
N ILE A 263 1.13 -26.73 -13.89
CA ILE A 263 1.56 -25.36 -13.55
C ILE A 263 1.83 -24.57 -14.83
N ILE A 264 2.58 -25.14 -15.77
CA ILE A 264 2.91 -24.46 -17.03
C ILE A 264 1.64 -24.23 -17.86
N LYS A 265 0.76 -25.22 -17.97
CA LYS A 265 -0.52 -25.07 -18.68
C LYS A 265 -1.42 -24.02 -18.04
N ALA A 266 -1.48 -23.97 -16.70
CA ALA A 266 -2.22 -22.95 -15.97
C ALA A 266 -1.68 -21.54 -16.26
N ALA A 267 -0.36 -21.36 -16.18
CA ALA A 267 0.30 -20.10 -16.48
C ALA A 267 0.05 -19.62 -17.92
N LEU A 268 0.12 -20.53 -18.90
CA LEU A 268 -0.11 -20.21 -20.31
C LEU A 268 -1.57 -19.86 -20.61
N ASN A 269 -2.52 -20.46 -19.89
CA ASN A 269 -3.94 -20.17 -20.05
C ASN A 269 -4.34 -18.83 -19.43
N GLN A 270 -3.66 -18.37 -18.38
CA GLN A 270 -4.00 -17.12 -17.71
C GLN A 270 -3.61 -15.88 -18.52
N THR A 271 -2.45 -15.87 -19.16
CA THR A 271 -1.98 -14.67 -19.85
C THR A 271 -2.52 -14.56 -21.27
N LYS A 272 -3.18 -13.42 -21.55
CA LYS A 272 -3.45 -12.96 -22.92
C LYS A 272 -2.17 -12.61 -23.71
N PHE A 273 -1.02 -12.57 -23.03
CA PHE A 273 0.29 -12.27 -23.59
C PHE A 273 1.15 -13.54 -23.53
N GLY A 274 1.41 -14.20 -24.65
CA GLY A 274 2.17 -15.47 -24.72
C GLY A 274 3.66 -15.40 -24.31
N GLY A 275 4.09 -14.35 -23.58
CA GLY A 275 5.45 -14.19 -23.06
C GLY A 275 5.89 -15.30 -22.10
N ASN A 276 4.95 -15.99 -21.46
CA ASN A 276 5.21 -17.07 -20.49
C ASN A 276 5.93 -18.28 -21.10
N LEU A 277 5.91 -18.45 -22.42
CA LEU A 277 6.68 -19.52 -23.09
C LEU A 277 8.20 -19.36 -22.84
N ARG A 278 8.67 -18.14 -22.54
CA ARG A 278 10.03 -17.87 -22.05
C ARG A 278 10.34 -18.66 -20.79
N TYR A 279 9.41 -18.86 -19.88
CA TYR A 279 9.68 -19.50 -18.59
C TYR A 279 9.33 -21.00 -18.59
N ALA A 280 8.58 -21.48 -19.58
CA ALA A 280 8.15 -22.87 -19.73
C ALA A 280 9.23 -23.82 -20.30
N SER A 281 10.41 -23.90 -19.68
CA SER A 281 11.61 -24.53 -20.28
C SER A 281 11.42 -25.97 -20.78
N THR A 282 10.59 -26.77 -20.12
CA THR A 282 10.35 -28.19 -20.47
C THR A 282 9.32 -28.37 -21.59
N LEU A 283 8.38 -27.43 -21.77
CA LEU A 283 7.29 -27.54 -22.75
C LEU A 283 7.51 -26.69 -24.01
N ARG A 284 8.65 -26.00 -24.15
CA ARG A 284 9.02 -25.29 -25.40
C ARG A 284 9.14 -26.21 -26.63
N SER A 285 9.28 -27.52 -26.43
CA SER A 285 9.30 -28.53 -27.50
C SER A 285 7.93 -29.19 -27.72
N ASP A 286 6.94 -28.92 -26.87
CA ASP A 286 5.61 -29.48 -27.01
C ASP A 286 4.82 -28.68 -28.04
N LYS A 287 4.47 -29.34 -29.14
CA LYS A 287 3.78 -28.73 -30.27
C LYS A 287 2.44 -28.12 -29.87
N GLU A 288 1.65 -28.78 -29.02
CA GLU A 288 0.31 -28.28 -28.62
C GLU A 288 0.45 -27.03 -27.75
N VAL A 289 1.40 -27.05 -26.82
CA VAL A 289 1.69 -25.94 -25.90
C VAL A 289 2.19 -24.72 -26.67
N VAL A 290 3.15 -24.90 -27.58
CA VAL A 290 3.68 -23.81 -28.41
C VAL A 290 2.59 -23.27 -29.34
N LEU A 291 1.76 -24.14 -29.92
CA LEU A 291 0.65 -23.71 -30.78
C LEU A 291 -0.36 -22.85 -30.00
N ALA A 292 -0.70 -23.21 -28.77
CA ALA A 292 -1.55 -22.40 -27.90
C ALA A 292 -0.90 -21.03 -27.60
N ALA A 293 0.40 -21.02 -27.27
CA ALA A 293 1.13 -19.79 -26.96
C ALA A 293 1.21 -18.81 -28.15
N VAL A 294 1.50 -19.31 -29.37
CA VAL A 294 1.58 -18.45 -30.57
C VAL A 294 0.21 -17.96 -31.05
N ASN A 295 -0.86 -18.73 -30.80
CA ASN A 295 -2.22 -18.29 -31.06
C ASN A 295 -2.69 -17.20 -30.10
N SER A 296 -2.14 -17.16 -28.88
CA SER A 296 -2.34 -16.05 -27.93
C SER A 296 -1.50 -14.83 -28.34
N CYS A 297 -0.18 -15.02 -28.55
CA CYS A 297 0.73 -13.98 -29.01
C CYS A 297 1.75 -14.53 -30.02
N GLY A 298 1.70 -14.07 -31.27
CA GLY A 298 2.56 -14.57 -32.34
C GLY A 298 4.07 -14.36 -32.09
N LEU A 299 4.45 -13.36 -31.28
CA LEU A 299 5.86 -13.12 -30.93
C LEU A 299 6.44 -14.20 -30.01
N SER A 300 5.61 -15.01 -29.37
CA SER A 300 6.03 -16.13 -28.51
C SER A 300 6.83 -17.17 -29.28
N LEU A 301 6.72 -17.19 -30.62
CA LEU A 301 7.51 -18.06 -31.50
C LEU A 301 9.01 -17.97 -31.17
N LYS A 302 9.53 -16.81 -30.74
CA LYS A 302 10.95 -16.64 -30.39
C LYS A 302 11.47 -17.57 -29.29
N TYR A 303 10.58 -18.12 -28.46
CA TYR A 303 10.93 -18.98 -27.34
C TYR A 303 10.71 -20.48 -27.63
N ALA A 304 10.13 -20.83 -28.78
CA ALA A 304 9.90 -22.23 -29.14
C ALA A 304 11.23 -22.96 -29.42
N ASP A 305 11.24 -24.28 -29.23
CA ASP A 305 12.39 -25.12 -29.60
C ASP A 305 12.71 -24.98 -31.09
N SER A 306 14.01 -25.07 -31.44
CA SER A 306 14.47 -24.91 -32.83
C SER A 306 13.75 -25.81 -33.82
N LYS A 307 13.31 -27.02 -33.40
CA LYS A 307 12.54 -27.93 -34.27
C LYS A 307 11.17 -27.38 -34.61
N LEU A 308 10.54 -26.64 -33.70
CA LEU A 308 9.22 -26.04 -33.89
C LEU A 308 9.29 -24.70 -34.62
N LEU A 309 10.44 -24.01 -34.61
CA LEU A 309 10.71 -22.86 -35.49
C LEU A 309 10.76 -23.26 -36.97
N ASP A 310 10.97 -24.54 -37.25
CA ASP A 310 10.92 -25.18 -38.57
C ASP A 310 9.58 -25.85 -38.88
N ASP A 311 8.61 -25.85 -37.94
CA ASP A 311 7.27 -26.42 -38.16
C ASP A 311 6.39 -25.42 -38.93
N PRO A 312 5.98 -25.74 -40.17
CA PRO A 312 5.18 -24.83 -41.01
C PRO A 312 3.83 -24.46 -40.38
N GLU A 313 3.22 -25.35 -39.59
CA GLU A 313 1.92 -25.13 -38.97
C GLU A 313 2.00 -24.09 -37.85
N ILE A 314 2.99 -24.24 -36.97
CA ILE A 314 3.23 -23.30 -35.86
C ILE A 314 3.63 -21.93 -36.39
N VAL A 315 4.57 -21.88 -37.33
CA VAL A 315 5.03 -20.62 -37.93
C VAL A 315 3.88 -19.91 -38.64
N LYS A 316 3.01 -20.64 -39.34
CA LYS A 316 1.82 -20.06 -39.97
C LYS A 316 0.87 -19.45 -38.93
N ALA A 317 0.58 -20.19 -37.85
CA ALA A 317 -0.28 -19.71 -36.78
C ALA A 317 0.28 -18.44 -36.12
N ALA A 318 1.59 -18.41 -35.85
CA ALA A 318 2.28 -17.25 -35.31
C ALA A 318 2.18 -16.02 -36.21
N ILE A 319 2.34 -16.20 -37.54
CA ILE A 319 2.25 -15.11 -38.53
C ILE A 319 0.81 -14.59 -38.65
N LEU A 320 -0.18 -15.48 -38.63
CA LEU A 320 -1.60 -15.11 -38.67
C LEU A 320 -2.00 -14.27 -37.46
N ASN A 321 -1.42 -14.55 -36.29
CA ASN A 321 -1.64 -13.75 -35.08
C ASN A 321 -0.83 -12.44 -35.09
N ASN A 322 0.47 -12.51 -35.39
CA ASN A 322 1.36 -11.36 -35.51
C ASN A 322 2.33 -11.53 -36.69
N PRO A 323 2.18 -10.75 -37.78
CA PRO A 323 3.00 -10.89 -38.97
C PRO A 323 4.50 -10.66 -38.77
N PHE A 324 4.90 -9.94 -37.71
CA PHE A 324 6.30 -9.69 -37.39
C PHE A 324 7.01 -10.91 -36.77
N SER A 325 6.26 -11.94 -36.36
CA SER A 325 6.79 -13.18 -35.81
C SER A 325 7.66 -13.97 -36.79
N ILE A 326 7.47 -13.78 -38.11
CA ILE A 326 8.26 -14.44 -39.16
C ILE A 326 9.76 -14.31 -38.95
N ARG A 327 10.24 -13.22 -38.31
CA ARG A 327 11.67 -13.01 -38.02
C ARG A 327 12.29 -14.12 -37.18
N TYR A 328 11.48 -14.80 -36.36
CA TYR A 328 11.88 -15.86 -35.43
C TYR A 328 11.73 -17.26 -36.02
N ALA A 329 11.04 -17.42 -37.15
CA ALA A 329 11.01 -18.69 -37.86
C ALA A 329 12.42 -19.06 -38.36
N SER A 330 12.62 -20.33 -38.68
CA SER A 330 13.89 -20.80 -39.23
C SER A 330 14.29 -20.04 -40.50
N LYS A 331 15.60 -20.01 -40.81
CA LYS A 331 16.12 -19.40 -42.05
C LYS A 331 15.38 -19.94 -43.28
N LYS A 332 15.08 -21.25 -43.29
CA LYS A 332 14.36 -21.94 -44.37
C LYS A 332 12.94 -21.38 -44.56
N LEU A 333 12.13 -21.32 -43.50
CA LEU A 333 10.75 -20.85 -43.60
C LEU A 333 10.64 -19.33 -43.78
N ARG A 334 11.62 -18.56 -43.29
CA ARG A 334 11.74 -17.12 -43.56
C ARG A 334 11.92 -16.80 -45.05
N LEU A 335 12.72 -17.62 -45.74
CA LEU A 335 13.03 -17.46 -47.16
C LEU A 335 11.96 -18.11 -48.06
N ASP A 336 11.04 -18.88 -47.49
CA ASP A 336 9.93 -19.45 -48.23
C ASP A 336 8.97 -18.34 -48.69
N LEU A 337 8.79 -18.25 -50.01
CA LEU A 337 7.97 -17.25 -50.66
C LEU A 337 6.51 -17.24 -50.18
N SER A 338 5.95 -18.39 -49.77
CA SER A 338 4.57 -18.47 -49.31
C SER A 338 4.38 -17.78 -47.95
N PHE A 339 5.29 -18.03 -47.01
CA PHE A 339 5.29 -17.41 -45.68
C PHE A 339 5.67 -15.93 -45.73
N ALA A 340 6.68 -15.57 -46.53
CA ALA A 340 7.09 -14.19 -46.72
C ALA A 340 5.96 -13.33 -47.32
N ARG A 341 5.21 -13.86 -48.30
CA ARG A 341 4.04 -13.20 -48.87
C ARG A 341 2.92 -13.07 -47.85
N LEU A 342 2.57 -14.14 -47.14
CA LEU A 342 1.55 -14.10 -46.09
C LEU A 342 1.85 -13.02 -45.04
N ALA A 343 3.07 -12.98 -44.52
CA ALA A 343 3.48 -11.99 -43.54
C ALA A 343 3.49 -10.56 -44.12
N LYS A 344 3.79 -10.38 -45.41
CA LYS A 344 3.72 -9.08 -46.07
C LYS A 344 2.28 -8.60 -46.25
N GLU A 345 1.41 -9.45 -46.78
CA GLU A 345 0.00 -9.16 -47.01
C GLU A 345 -0.73 -8.78 -45.72
N LEU A 346 -0.49 -9.52 -44.63
CA LEU A 346 -1.08 -9.21 -43.33
C LEU A 346 -0.56 -7.90 -42.74
N ARG A 347 0.72 -7.53 -42.96
CA ARG A 347 1.28 -6.23 -42.54
C ARG A 347 0.62 -5.07 -43.30
N GLU A 348 0.46 -5.21 -44.60
CA GLU A 348 -0.16 -4.20 -45.46
C GLU A 348 -1.66 -4.04 -45.14
N ALA A 349 -2.36 -5.13 -44.85
CA ALA A 349 -3.75 -5.11 -44.41
C ALA A 349 -3.93 -4.46 -43.03
N ASP A 350 -3.02 -4.70 -42.08
CA ASP A 350 -3.05 -4.06 -40.75
C ASP A 350 -2.80 -2.54 -40.84
N LEU A 351 -1.93 -2.10 -41.75
CA LEU A 351 -1.67 -0.67 -42.02
C LEU A 351 -2.85 0.05 -42.68
N SER A 352 -3.64 -0.64 -43.50
CA SER A 352 -4.84 -0.07 -44.17
C SER A 352 -6.04 0.18 -43.24
N ARG A 353 -6.00 -0.31 -42.00
CA ARG A 353 -7.08 -0.17 -41.00
C ARG A 353 -7.05 1.14 -40.22
N PHE A 354 -6.08 2.01 -40.46
CA PHE A 354 -5.88 3.24 -39.71
C PHE A 354 -5.95 4.45 -40.65
N ASP A 355 -6.86 5.39 -40.34
CA ASP A 355 -7.13 6.56 -41.18
C ASP A 355 -6.05 7.64 -41.05
N THR A 356 -5.21 7.63 -40.01
CA THR A 356 -4.15 8.63 -39.81
C THR A 356 -2.84 8.11 -39.20
N TRP A 357 -1.74 8.83 -39.43
CA TRP A 357 -0.41 8.53 -38.86
C TRP A 357 -0.36 8.64 -37.32
N GLN A 358 -1.28 9.39 -36.71
CA GLN A 358 -1.40 9.52 -35.25
C GLN A 358 -1.93 8.22 -34.61
N ASP A 359 -2.83 7.51 -35.29
CA ASP A 359 -3.36 6.21 -34.86
C ASP A 359 -2.28 5.12 -34.92
N ILE A 360 -1.46 5.16 -35.96
CA ILE A 360 -0.29 4.30 -36.13
C ILE A 360 0.71 4.52 -34.99
N THR A 361 1.03 5.79 -34.68
CA THR A 361 1.98 6.16 -33.61
C THR A 361 1.45 5.77 -32.21
N CYS A 362 0.14 5.86 -31.99
CA CYS A 362 -0.52 5.43 -30.76
C CYS A 362 -0.48 3.90 -30.59
N MET A 363 -0.68 3.13 -31.68
CA MET A 363 -0.54 1.67 -31.66
C MET A 363 0.91 1.24 -31.36
N TYR A 364 1.90 1.87 -32.00
CA TYR A 364 3.31 1.57 -31.73
C TYR A 364 3.74 1.98 -30.31
N LYS A 365 3.24 3.10 -29.77
CA LYS A 365 3.49 3.49 -28.36
C LYS A 365 2.77 2.59 -27.35
N LYS A 366 1.59 2.05 -27.67
CA LYS A 366 0.87 1.08 -26.82
C LYS A 366 1.49 -0.33 -26.89
N ARG A 367 1.91 -0.78 -28.08
CA ARG A 367 2.66 -2.03 -28.26
C ARG A 367 4.07 -1.95 -27.65
N SER A 368 4.78 -0.82 -27.76
CA SER A 368 6.10 -0.65 -27.13
C SER A 368 6.01 -0.49 -25.62
N ARG A 369 4.97 0.13 -25.07
CA ARG A 369 4.71 0.13 -23.61
C ARG A 369 4.27 -1.23 -23.07
N ALA A 370 3.73 -2.11 -23.91
CA ALA A 370 3.47 -3.52 -23.58
C ALA A 370 4.69 -4.43 -23.83
N THR A 371 5.79 -3.87 -24.35
CA THR A 371 7.09 -4.53 -24.57
C THR A 371 8.21 -3.62 -24.07
N PHE A 372 8.16 -3.26 -22.79
CA PHE A 372 9.23 -2.50 -22.15
C PHE A 372 9.55 -3.12 -20.78
N ASP A 373 10.43 -4.11 -20.78
CA ASP A 373 11.72 -3.93 -20.12
C ASP A 373 12.81 -4.63 -20.96
N ASP A 374 14.05 -4.22 -20.74
CA ASP A 374 15.31 -4.62 -21.38
C ASP A 374 15.78 -3.75 -22.55
N SER A 375 16.37 -2.64 -22.14
CA SER A 375 17.67 -2.21 -22.63
C SER A 375 18.70 -3.34 -22.55
N GLU A 376 18.91 -4.07 -23.64
CA GLU A 376 20.18 -4.78 -23.89
C GLU A 376 20.63 -4.50 -25.32
N SER A 377 21.80 -3.86 -25.37
CA SER A 377 22.60 -3.62 -26.54
C SER A 377 23.36 -4.90 -26.90
N ASP A 378 22.87 -5.65 -27.88
CA ASP A 378 23.68 -6.67 -28.53
C ASP A 378 24.19 -6.11 -29.86
N THR A 379 25.35 -5.46 -29.76
CA THR A 379 26.37 -5.49 -30.80
C THR A 379 26.95 -6.90 -30.88
N ASP A 380 27.41 -7.25 -32.08
CA ASP A 380 28.30 -8.37 -32.41
C ASP A 380 27.63 -9.70 -32.73
N ASP A 381 27.58 -10.01 -34.04
CA ASP A 381 28.47 -11.02 -34.63
C ASP A 381 28.24 -11.05 -36.15
N GLU A 382 29.06 -10.28 -36.87
CA GLU A 382 29.41 -10.51 -38.27
C GLU A 382 30.53 -11.55 -38.29
N ASP A 383 30.27 -12.73 -38.83
CA ASP A 383 31.31 -13.67 -39.28
C ASP A 383 30.73 -14.55 -40.39
N GLU A 384 30.85 -14.12 -41.64
CA GLU A 384 31.04 -15.06 -42.76
C GLU A 384 32.11 -14.48 -43.70
N GLU A 385 33.21 -15.23 -43.79
CA GLU A 385 34.38 -15.04 -44.63
C GLU A 385 34.01 -14.94 -46.13
N GLU A 386 34.47 -13.89 -46.83
CA GLU A 386 34.58 -13.88 -48.29
C GLU A 386 36.06 -13.90 -48.71
N GLU A 387 36.51 -15.04 -49.24
CA GLU A 387 37.64 -15.11 -50.16
C GLU A 387 37.13 -14.98 -51.61
N THR A 388 37.60 -13.96 -52.33
CA THR A 388 38.40 -14.04 -53.57
C THR A 388 38.14 -12.88 -54.56
N GLU A 389 39.24 -12.20 -54.93
CA GLU A 389 39.68 -11.74 -56.27
C GLU A 389 38.69 -11.00 -57.20
N SER A 390 39.00 -9.92 -57.93
CA SER A 390 40.26 -9.31 -58.39
C SER A 390 40.00 -7.90 -58.98
N ASP A 391 41.10 -7.19 -59.22
CA ASP A 391 41.31 -6.09 -60.18
C ASP A 391 40.94 -4.65 -59.74
N LYS A 392 41.92 -3.81 -59.37
CA LYS A 392 42.72 -2.90 -60.25
C LYS A 392 41.85 -1.83 -60.93
N ASP A 393 42.10 -0.53 -60.88
CA ASP A 393 43.30 0.28 -60.63
C ASP A 393 42.87 1.73 -60.27
N GLU A 394 43.70 2.33 -59.41
CA GLU A 394 44.24 3.70 -59.47
C GLU A 394 43.38 4.99 -59.45
N LEU A 395 43.74 5.79 -58.42
CA LEU A 395 44.13 7.22 -58.45
C LEU A 395 43.05 8.31 -58.26
N SER A 396 43.15 8.96 -57.08
CA SER A 396 43.48 10.40 -56.89
C SER A 396 42.56 11.21 -55.96
N GLN A 397 43.01 11.29 -54.70
CA GLN A 397 43.10 12.43 -53.74
C GLN A 397 42.00 13.54 -53.59
N PRO A 398 41.91 14.17 -52.39
CA PRO A 398 40.71 14.82 -51.83
C PRO A 398 40.88 16.38 -51.71
N PRO A 399 40.32 17.08 -50.71
CA PRO A 399 38.93 17.40 -50.35
C PRO A 399 38.65 18.92 -50.42
N LYS A 400 37.38 19.39 -50.37
CA LYS A 400 37.07 20.80 -50.01
C LYS A 400 35.79 20.98 -49.18
N GLN A 401 36.03 21.35 -47.92
CA GLN A 401 35.39 22.43 -47.13
C GLN A 401 33.86 22.59 -47.17
N PHE A 402 33.22 22.30 -46.04
CA PHE A 402 32.00 22.97 -45.62
C PHE A 402 32.34 24.07 -44.60
N LYS A 403 31.91 25.29 -44.90
CA LYS A 403 31.77 26.44 -43.99
C LYS A 403 30.32 26.89 -44.16
N VAL A 404 29.54 26.95 -43.08
CA VAL A 404 28.35 27.81 -43.00
C VAL A 404 28.30 28.36 -41.59
N GLU A 405 28.15 29.69 -41.52
CA GLU A 405 27.83 30.49 -40.34
C GLU A 405 26.43 30.20 -39.79
#